data_AF-A0A2P4YAN7-F1
#
_entry.id   AF-A0A2P4YAN7-F1
#
_cell.length_a   1.000
_cell.length_b   1.000
_cell.length_c   1.000
_cell.angle_alpha   90.00
_cell.angle_beta   90.00
_cell.angle_gamma   90.00
#
_symmetry.space_group_name_H-M   'P 1'
#
loop_
_entity.id
_entity.type
_entity.pdbx_description
1 polymer ?
#
loop_
_entity_poly.entity_id
_entity_poly.type
_entity_poly.pdbx_seq_one_letter_code
_entity_poly.pdbx_strand_id
1 'polypeptide(L)'
;SSSRHGLQALLEAPESYVATVFEAETQHQQQNTLTSLFSLDAIMSSSTSASSAASQNDNDGKDKEDEVADEAPQDDFRQQNFMLAHTALACQSVTSSKLMESGIKVAMSLKQAIVRVGLSIMERKLLVRVKHFRYVCLNVPEREQELFANANVLTQLALFLLNVHRASGKWGGPNAPSRKRPEGEDGENGEDGDAEEATATNKSIVPLVLITRNPAQNCFLVIGLTCPSTPGEIHRNTLGTAFKLAAGETGANFRQDGFTSAVMEIQIDEIQYFVEQLHNVLDA
;
A
#
# COMPACT_ATOMS: atom_id res chain seq x y z
N SER A 1 -16.77 12.07 -4.76
CA SER A 1 -15.96 10.92 -4.27
C SER A 1 -14.51 11.32 -3.97
N SER A 2 -13.98 12.38 -4.58
CA SER A 2 -12.57 12.81 -4.44
C SER A 2 -12.12 13.15 -3.01
N SER A 3 -12.96 13.79 -2.20
CA SER A 3 -12.61 14.15 -0.81
C SER A 3 -12.33 12.93 0.09
N ARG A 4 -13.07 11.81 -0.07
CA ARG A 4 -12.80 10.57 0.69
C ARG A 4 -11.45 9.95 0.35
N HIS A 5 -11.04 10.01 -0.91
CA HIS A 5 -9.75 9.46 -1.35
C HIS A 5 -8.58 10.37 -0.91
N GLY A 6 -8.81 11.70 -0.87
CA GLY A 6 -7.88 12.69 -0.32
C GLY A 6 -7.51 12.40 1.13
N LEU A 7 -8.53 12.18 1.97
CA LEU A 7 -8.34 11.95 3.41
C LEU A 7 -7.73 10.59 3.72
N GLN A 8 -8.11 9.54 2.98
CA GLN A 8 -7.50 8.22 3.15
C GLN A 8 -6.00 8.27 2.83
N ALA A 9 -5.61 9.01 1.80
CA ALA A 9 -4.20 9.15 1.44
C ALA A 9 -3.39 9.94 2.47
N LEU A 10 -3.97 10.97 3.10
CA LEU A 10 -3.33 11.67 4.22
C LEU A 10 -3.09 10.75 5.42
N LEU A 11 -4.00 9.80 5.67
CA LEU A 11 -3.85 8.83 6.76
C LEU A 11 -2.81 7.75 6.45
N GLU A 12 -2.65 7.38 5.18
CA GLU A 12 -1.83 6.24 4.74
C GLU A 12 -0.44 6.64 4.21
N ALA A 13 -0.23 7.90 3.85
CA ALA A 13 1.04 8.36 3.33
C ALA A 13 2.09 8.43 4.46
N PRO A 14 3.29 7.86 4.27
CA PRO A 14 4.39 8.03 5.21
C PRO A 14 4.82 9.50 5.28
N GLU A 15 5.39 9.90 6.41
CA GLU A 15 5.77 11.30 6.70
C GLU A 15 6.69 11.88 5.63
N SER A 16 7.64 11.09 5.11
CA SER A 16 8.53 11.48 4.00
C SER A 16 7.77 11.91 2.74
N TYR A 17 6.62 11.27 2.47
CA TYR A 17 5.80 11.53 1.30
C TYR A 17 4.87 12.72 1.49
N VAL A 18 4.34 12.88 2.71
CA VAL A 18 3.58 14.06 3.11
C VAL A 18 4.52 15.27 3.07
N ALA A 19 5.66 15.23 3.78
CA ALA A 19 6.67 16.28 3.81
C ALA A 19 7.13 16.68 2.40
N THR A 20 7.49 15.75 1.52
CA THR A 20 7.94 16.09 0.15
C THR A 20 6.85 16.74 -0.71
N VAL A 21 5.57 16.35 -0.56
CA VAL A 21 4.47 16.98 -1.30
C VAL A 21 4.15 18.36 -0.73
N PHE A 22 4.19 18.52 0.59
CA PHE A 22 4.00 19.81 1.26
C PHE A 22 5.19 20.77 1.04
N GLU A 23 6.42 20.26 0.93
CA GLU A 23 7.64 21.03 0.60
C GLU A 23 7.67 21.41 -0.89
N ALA A 24 7.27 20.51 -1.78
CA ALA A 24 7.08 20.85 -3.19
C ALA A 24 6.01 21.95 -3.35
N GLU A 25 5.02 22.01 -2.45
CA GLU A 25 4.02 23.06 -2.41
C GLU A 25 4.58 24.38 -1.87
N THR A 26 5.39 24.39 -0.80
CA THR A 26 6.05 25.63 -0.35
C THR A 26 7.00 26.19 -1.41
N GLN A 27 7.68 25.33 -2.18
CA GLN A 27 8.55 25.74 -3.28
C GLN A 27 7.76 26.18 -4.52
N HIS A 28 6.71 25.47 -4.94
CA HIS A 28 5.90 25.86 -6.09
C HIS A 28 5.05 27.11 -5.81
N GLN A 29 4.61 27.26 -4.55
CA GLN A 29 4.01 28.50 -4.08
C GLN A 29 5.05 29.61 -4.00
N GLN A 30 6.29 29.37 -3.50
CA GLN A 30 7.39 30.34 -3.57
C GLN A 30 7.75 30.76 -5.00
N GLN A 31 7.72 29.85 -5.97
CA GLN A 31 8.07 30.15 -7.35
C GLN A 31 6.98 30.95 -8.06
N ASN A 32 5.70 30.73 -7.70
CA ASN A 32 4.60 31.60 -8.09
C ASN A 32 4.54 32.91 -7.28
N THR A 33 5.09 32.96 -6.06
CA THR A 33 5.16 34.14 -5.18
C THR A 33 6.52 34.84 -5.18
N LEU A 34 7.41 34.58 -6.15
CA LEU A 34 8.54 35.48 -6.44
C LEU A 34 8.08 36.85 -6.95
N THR A 35 6.79 37.02 -7.25
CA THR A 35 6.13 38.32 -7.48
C THR A 35 5.48 38.93 -6.23
N SER A 36 5.49 38.23 -5.09
CA SER A 36 4.94 38.68 -3.80
C SER A 36 5.98 38.49 -2.69
N LEU A 37 7.12 39.15 -2.90
CA LEU A 37 8.16 39.36 -1.91
C LEU A 37 7.57 39.86 -0.56
N PHE A 38 7.86 39.11 0.52
CA PHE A 38 7.71 39.47 1.94
C PHE A 38 6.28 39.61 2.50
N SER A 39 5.68 38.55 3.08
CA SER A 39 4.62 38.77 4.09
C SER A 39 4.25 37.66 5.08
N LEU A 40 4.72 36.41 5.03
CA LEU A 40 4.12 35.36 5.90
C LEU A 40 5.06 34.38 6.63
N ASP A 41 6.38 34.61 6.63
CA ASP A 41 7.33 33.82 7.45
C ASP A 41 7.28 34.14 8.96
N ALA A 42 6.40 35.05 9.40
CA ALA A 42 6.37 35.51 10.80
C ALA A 42 5.38 34.76 11.71
N ILE A 43 4.51 33.88 11.19
CA ILE A 43 3.40 33.33 12.00
C ILE A 43 3.61 31.87 12.41
N MET A 44 4.38 31.07 11.65
CA MET A 44 4.54 29.63 11.95
C MET A 44 5.77 29.30 12.81
N SER A 45 6.72 30.24 12.95
CA SER A 45 7.87 30.12 13.86
C SER A 45 7.55 30.56 15.31
N SER A 46 6.30 30.92 15.61
CA SER A 46 5.90 31.55 16.88
C SER A 46 5.32 30.58 17.93
N SER A 47 5.24 29.27 17.65
CA SER A 47 4.69 28.28 18.60
C SER A 47 5.68 27.26 19.16
N THR A 48 6.99 27.44 18.96
CA THR A 48 8.04 26.54 19.50
C THR A 48 9.05 27.21 20.43
N SER A 49 8.79 28.43 20.91
CA SER A 49 9.69 29.12 21.85
C SER A 49 8.95 29.64 23.09
N ALA A 50 8.55 28.73 23.96
CA ALA A 50 8.10 29.08 25.32
C ALA A 50 8.41 27.98 26.35
N SER A 51 9.69 27.74 26.62
CA SER A 51 10.18 27.49 28.00
C SER A 51 11.70 27.28 28.02
N SER A 52 12.47 28.38 28.02
CA SER A 52 13.85 28.34 28.51
C SER A 52 14.26 29.71 29.03
N ALA A 53 14.05 29.93 30.32
CA ALA A 53 14.66 31.04 31.05
C ALA A 53 14.98 30.58 32.49
N ALA A 54 16.24 30.21 32.71
CA ALA A 54 17.13 30.80 33.72
C ALA A 54 18.30 29.85 34.02
N SER A 55 19.51 30.27 33.65
CA SER A 55 20.75 29.70 34.14
C SER A 55 21.03 30.17 35.58
N GLN A 56 21.48 29.26 36.44
CA GLN A 56 22.50 29.54 37.47
C GLN A 56 23.26 28.26 37.82
N ASN A 57 24.53 28.46 38.13
CA ASN A 57 25.66 27.53 37.98
C ASN A 57 25.92 26.62 39.20
N ASP A 58 26.66 25.54 38.93
CA ASP A 58 27.60 24.77 39.78
C ASP A 58 27.06 23.94 40.97
N ASN A 59 27.13 22.60 40.87
CA ASN A 59 28.08 21.80 41.67
C ASN A 59 28.23 20.33 41.22
N ASP A 60 29.37 19.77 41.60
CA ASP A 60 30.02 18.46 41.40
C ASP A 60 29.21 17.17 41.68
N GLY A 61 29.63 16.04 41.05
CA GLY A 61 29.45 14.68 41.62
C GLY A 61 28.64 13.61 40.85
N LYS A 62 29.34 12.80 40.04
CA LYS A 62 29.45 11.32 40.08
C LYS A 62 28.21 10.37 40.09
N ASP A 63 28.31 9.37 39.20
CA ASP A 63 27.74 8.00 39.12
C ASP A 63 26.41 7.74 38.34
N LYS A 64 26.57 6.89 37.30
CA LYS A 64 25.71 5.84 36.69
C LYS A 64 24.19 6.01 36.61
N GLU A 65 23.62 5.78 35.42
CA GLU A 65 22.44 4.90 35.21
C GLU A 65 22.11 4.72 33.70
N ASP A 66 21.97 3.45 33.33
CA ASP A 66 21.15 2.77 32.30
C ASP A 66 20.88 3.40 30.92
N GLU A 67 21.45 2.75 29.89
CA GLU A 67 21.03 2.84 28.49
C GLU A 67 19.65 2.21 28.30
N VAL A 68 18.60 3.03 28.26
CA VAL A 68 17.30 2.65 27.68
C VAL A 68 17.32 3.08 26.23
N ALA A 69 17.33 2.12 25.31
CA ALA A 69 17.21 2.35 23.89
C ALA A 69 15.86 3.00 23.59
N ASP A 70 15.91 4.27 23.16
CA ASP A 70 14.80 5.13 22.80
C ASP A 70 14.08 4.55 21.55
N GLU A 71 12.90 3.96 21.73
CA GLU A 71 12.02 3.59 20.62
C GLU A 71 11.49 4.87 19.98
N ALA A 72 11.90 5.14 18.74
CA ALA A 72 11.61 6.36 17.99
C ALA A 72 10.10 6.71 17.89
N PRO A 73 9.74 8.00 17.72
CA PRO A 73 8.38 8.55 17.85
C PRO A 73 7.46 8.24 16.65
N GLN A 74 7.27 6.97 16.29
CA GLN A 74 6.35 6.58 15.23
C GLN A 74 4.87 6.78 15.60
N ASP A 75 4.53 6.83 16.88
CA ASP A 75 3.13 7.01 17.30
C ASP A 75 2.63 8.45 17.09
N ASP A 76 3.52 9.44 17.17
CA ASP A 76 3.16 10.86 17.04
C ASP A 76 2.69 11.22 15.62
N PHE A 77 3.35 10.73 14.57
CA PHE A 77 3.02 11.13 13.20
C PHE A 77 1.67 10.58 12.72
N ARG A 78 1.31 9.35 13.10
CA ARG A 78 0.02 8.75 12.73
C ARG A 78 -1.13 9.47 13.42
N GLN A 79 -0.94 9.81 14.69
CA GLN A 79 -1.88 10.60 15.46
C GLN A 79 -2.02 12.02 14.86
N GLN A 80 -0.91 12.62 14.43
CA GLN A 80 -0.91 13.91 13.74
C GLN A 80 -1.67 13.83 12.40
N ASN A 81 -1.42 12.82 11.57
CA ASN A 81 -2.14 12.60 10.32
C ASN A 81 -3.65 12.44 10.54
N PHE A 82 -4.04 11.74 11.61
CA PHE A 82 -5.44 11.62 12.00
C PHE A 82 -6.06 12.97 12.39
N MET A 83 -5.35 13.76 13.20
CA MET A 83 -5.79 15.10 13.60
C MET A 83 -5.91 16.05 12.40
N LEU A 84 -4.96 15.98 11.44
CA LEU A 84 -5.01 16.73 10.19
C LEU A 84 -6.22 16.34 9.35
N ALA A 85 -6.46 15.05 9.15
CA ALA A 85 -7.63 14.57 8.41
C ALA A 85 -8.96 14.99 9.05
N HIS A 86 -9.05 14.92 10.39
CA HIS A 86 -10.22 15.41 11.14
C HIS A 86 -10.44 16.92 10.95
N THR A 87 -9.37 17.72 10.99
CA THR A 87 -9.42 19.16 10.78
C THR A 87 -9.81 19.52 9.34
N ALA A 88 -9.36 18.73 8.36
CA ALA A 88 -9.74 18.90 6.95
C ALA A 88 -11.24 18.62 6.73
N LEU A 89 -11.83 17.67 7.45
CA LEU A 89 -13.26 17.33 7.38
C LEU A 89 -14.18 18.42 7.95
N ALA A 90 -13.68 19.26 8.87
CA ALA A 90 -14.50 20.26 9.54
C ALA A 90 -15.08 21.31 8.56
N CYS A 91 -14.45 21.53 7.39
CA CYS A 91 -14.92 22.40 6.30
C CYS A 91 -15.39 23.82 6.72
N GLN A 92 -14.95 24.30 7.88
CA GLN A 92 -15.40 25.55 8.49
C GLN A 92 -14.44 26.72 8.24
N SER A 93 -13.25 26.46 7.70
CA SER A 93 -12.18 27.44 7.56
C SER A 93 -11.47 27.33 6.21
N VAL A 94 -10.88 28.44 5.77
CA VAL A 94 -9.94 28.50 4.64
C VAL A 94 -8.77 27.53 4.85
N THR A 95 -8.32 27.34 6.09
CA THR A 95 -7.28 26.37 6.44
C THR A 95 -7.72 24.93 6.14
N SER A 96 -8.98 24.57 6.47
CA SER A 96 -9.53 23.25 6.13
C SER A 96 -9.61 23.04 4.61
N SER A 97 -9.94 24.09 3.85
CA SER A 97 -9.96 24.03 2.38
C SER A 97 -8.57 23.80 1.79
N LYS A 98 -7.54 24.50 2.29
CA LYS A 98 -6.14 24.30 1.86
C LYS A 98 -5.63 22.90 2.20
N LEU A 99 -5.95 22.41 3.40
CA LEU A 99 -5.56 21.07 3.83
C LEU A 99 -6.25 19.98 3.01
N MET A 100 -7.52 20.17 2.64
CA MET A 100 -8.24 19.30 1.71
C MET A 100 -7.61 19.31 0.31
N GLU A 101 -7.24 20.49 -0.21
CA GLU A 101 -6.56 20.62 -1.51
C GLU A 101 -5.22 19.87 -1.51
N SER A 102 -4.40 20.07 -0.49
CA SER A 102 -3.12 19.37 -0.33
C SER A 102 -3.34 17.85 -0.16
N GLY A 103 -4.34 17.42 0.61
CA GLY A 103 -4.71 16.01 0.75
C GLY A 103 -5.13 15.36 -0.57
N ILE A 104 -5.83 16.09 -1.45
CA ILE A 104 -6.14 15.60 -2.80
C ILE A 104 -4.87 15.40 -3.63
N LYS A 105 -3.88 16.30 -3.53
CA LYS A 105 -2.59 16.16 -4.23
C LYS A 105 -1.83 14.93 -3.74
N VAL A 106 -1.74 14.74 -2.42
CA VAL A 106 -1.16 13.53 -1.81
C VAL A 106 -1.86 12.27 -2.31
N ALA A 107 -3.20 12.27 -2.37
CA ALA A 107 -3.95 11.16 -2.92
C ALA A 107 -3.66 10.89 -4.40
N MET A 108 -3.57 11.94 -5.23
CA MET A 108 -3.20 11.76 -6.65
C MET A 108 -1.84 11.09 -6.76
N SER A 109 -0.86 11.56 -5.99
CA SER A 109 0.51 11.04 -6.03
C SER A 109 0.58 9.58 -5.55
N LEU A 110 -0.10 9.24 -4.45
CA LEU A 110 -0.25 7.85 -3.97
C LEU A 110 -0.90 6.95 -5.03
N LYS A 111 -1.99 7.41 -5.66
CA LYS A 111 -2.67 6.63 -6.70
C LYS A 111 -1.81 6.47 -7.95
N GLN A 112 -1.02 7.48 -8.33
CA GLN A 112 -0.06 7.37 -9.42
C GLN A 112 1.01 6.31 -9.14
N ALA A 113 1.52 6.24 -7.91
CA ALA A 113 2.47 5.20 -7.50
C ALA A 113 1.84 3.80 -7.57
N ILE A 114 0.62 3.62 -7.05
CA ILE A 114 -0.13 2.35 -7.15
C ILE A 114 -0.31 1.92 -8.61
N VAL A 115 -0.72 2.84 -9.49
CA VAL A 115 -0.91 2.54 -10.92
C VAL A 115 0.43 2.20 -11.58
N ARG A 116 1.51 2.94 -11.29
CA ARG A 116 2.85 2.69 -11.84
C ARG A 116 3.36 1.29 -11.46
N VAL A 117 3.29 0.92 -10.18
CA VAL A 117 3.68 -0.40 -9.70
C VAL A 117 2.76 -1.48 -10.27
N GLY A 118 1.45 -1.22 -10.30
CA GLY A 118 0.46 -2.10 -10.90
C GLY A 118 0.75 -2.40 -12.37
N LEU A 119 1.07 -1.40 -13.19
CA LEU A 119 1.45 -1.59 -14.58
C LEU A 119 2.74 -2.42 -14.71
N SER A 120 3.77 -2.13 -13.90
CA SER A 120 5.03 -2.89 -13.90
C SER A 120 4.79 -4.39 -13.64
N ILE A 121 3.90 -4.73 -12.71
CA ILE A 121 3.51 -6.13 -12.42
C ILE A 121 2.83 -6.78 -13.63
N MET A 122 1.92 -6.05 -14.27
CA MET A 122 1.14 -6.54 -15.41
C MET A 122 2.00 -6.75 -16.66
N GLU A 123 2.86 -5.77 -16.98
CA GLU A 123 3.75 -5.79 -18.14
C GLU A 123 4.77 -6.93 -18.04
N ARG A 124 5.35 -7.12 -16.84
CA ARG A 124 6.32 -8.18 -16.57
C ARG A 124 5.68 -9.54 -16.27
N LYS A 125 4.34 -9.63 -16.24
CA LYS A 125 3.57 -10.85 -15.93
C LYS A 125 4.04 -11.54 -14.64
N LEU A 126 4.29 -10.76 -13.58
CA LEU A 126 4.85 -11.28 -12.32
C LEU A 126 3.85 -12.09 -11.48
N LEU A 127 2.59 -12.17 -11.90
CA LEU A 127 1.56 -12.93 -11.22
C LEU A 127 1.69 -14.41 -11.54
N VAL A 128 2.14 -15.17 -10.56
CA VAL A 128 2.29 -16.62 -10.64
C VAL A 128 1.02 -17.26 -10.13
N ARG A 129 0.45 -18.18 -10.92
CA ARG A 129 -0.70 -19.00 -10.49
C ARG A 129 -0.21 -20.32 -9.91
N VAL A 130 -0.53 -20.55 -8.64
CA VAL A 130 -0.49 -21.86 -7.99
C VAL A 130 -1.92 -22.44 -8.04
N LYS A 131 -2.09 -23.75 -7.83
CA LYS A 131 -3.41 -24.44 -7.98
C LYS A 131 -4.56 -23.65 -7.35
N HIS A 132 -4.36 -23.16 -6.11
CA HIS A 132 -5.43 -22.59 -5.27
C HIS A 132 -5.39 -21.07 -5.10
N PHE A 133 -4.31 -20.40 -5.49
CA PHE A 133 -4.18 -18.94 -5.39
C PHE A 133 -3.17 -18.42 -6.41
N ARG A 134 -3.28 -17.12 -6.72
CA ARG A 134 -2.24 -16.40 -7.45
C ARG A 134 -1.44 -15.57 -6.45
N TYR A 135 -0.14 -15.47 -6.65
CA TYR A 135 0.67 -14.59 -5.83
C TYR A 135 1.66 -13.78 -6.65
N VAL A 136 2.12 -12.69 -6.03
CA VAL A 136 3.21 -11.86 -6.55
C VAL A 136 4.11 -11.45 -5.39
N CYS A 137 5.41 -11.64 -5.56
CA CYS A 137 6.42 -11.05 -4.70
C CYS A 137 6.89 -9.74 -5.33
N LEU A 138 6.60 -8.63 -4.66
CA LEU A 138 6.85 -7.28 -5.14
C LEU A 138 8.26 -6.84 -4.78
N ASN A 139 9.05 -6.56 -5.82
CA ASN A 139 10.28 -5.80 -5.67
C ASN A 139 9.98 -4.32 -5.96
N VAL A 140 9.63 -3.58 -4.91
CA VAL A 140 9.28 -2.15 -4.99
C VAL A 140 10.57 -1.33 -5.05
N PRO A 141 10.64 -0.27 -5.88
CA PRO A 141 11.77 0.66 -5.86
C PRO A 141 11.92 1.31 -4.48
N GLU A 142 13.16 1.58 -4.07
CA GLU A 142 13.50 2.13 -2.74
C GLU A 142 12.68 3.39 -2.38
N ARG A 143 12.47 4.28 -3.35
CA ARG A 143 11.67 5.52 -3.18
C ARG A 143 10.23 5.26 -2.71
N GLU A 144 9.63 4.16 -3.13
CA GLU A 144 8.22 3.84 -2.86
C GLU A 144 8.09 2.73 -1.80
N GLN A 145 9.19 2.22 -1.27
CA GLN A 145 9.21 1.08 -0.35
C GLN A 145 8.44 1.37 0.94
N GLU A 146 8.62 2.55 1.53
CA GLU A 146 7.88 3.00 2.72
C GLU A 146 6.38 3.10 2.46
N LEU A 147 5.98 3.47 1.24
CA LEU A 147 4.58 3.61 0.86
C LEU A 147 3.88 2.26 0.82
N PHE A 148 4.53 1.25 0.25
CA PHE A 148 4.00 -0.11 0.11
C PHE A 148 4.22 -0.97 1.36
N ALA A 149 5.04 -0.52 2.32
CA ALA A 149 5.10 -1.11 3.65
C ALA A 149 3.79 -0.93 4.45
N ASN A 150 2.91 0.00 4.03
CA ASN A 150 1.59 0.15 4.62
C ASN A 150 0.58 -0.85 4.03
N ALA A 151 -0.05 -1.64 4.90
CA ALA A 151 -1.00 -2.68 4.48
C ALA A 151 -2.19 -2.15 3.69
N ASN A 152 -2.65 -0.94 3.99
CA ASN A 152 -3.79 -0.36 3.28
C ASN A 152 -3.44 0.01 1.83
N VAL A 153 -2.25 0.58 1.60
CA VAL A 153 -1.76 0.90 0.25
C VAL A 153 -1.61 -0.37 -0.57
N LEU A 154 -1.04 -1.42 0.02
CA LEU A 154 -0.87 -2.70 -0.64
C LEU A 154 -2.22 -3.40 -0.93
N THR A 155 -3.21 -3.23 -0.05
CA THR A 155 -4.59 -3.68 -0.30
C THR A 155 -5.22 -2.94 -1.48
N GLN A 156 -5.00 -1.61 -1.58
CA GLN A 156 -5.47 -0.82 -2.72
C GLN A 156 -4.80 -1.27 -4.04
N LEU A 157 -3.51 -1.62 -4.01
CA LEU A 157 -2.83 -2.22 -5.15
C LEU A 157 -3.43 -3.58 -5.53
N ALA A 158 -3.70 -4.45 -4.55
CA ALA A 158 -4.33 -5.75 -4.80
C ALA A 158 -5.71 -5.60 -5.48
N LEU A 159 -6.53 -4.67 -4.99
CA LEU A 159 -7.83 -4.34 -5.57
C LEU A 159 -7.70 -3.78 -6.98
N PHE A 160 -6.72 -2.90 -7.22
CA PHE A 160 -6.42 -2.39 -8.56
C PHE A 160 -6.05 -3.52 -9.53
N LEU A 161 -5.12 -4.40 -9.14
CA LEU A 161 -4.71 -5.55 -9.94
C LEU A 161 -5.89 -6.47 -10.26
N LEU A 162 -6.73 -6.77 -9.27
CA LEU A 162 -7.94 -7.55 -9.46
C LEU A 162 -8.88 -6.91 -10.50
N ASN A 163 -9.11 -5.60 -10.41
CA ASN A 163 -9.96 -4.87 -11.35
C ASN A 163 -9.40 -4.89 -12.77
N VAL A 164 -8.09 -4.63 -12.92
CA VAL A 164 -7.40 -4.67 -14.22
C VAL A 164 -7.47 -6.07 -14.84
N HIS A 165 -7.24 -7.10 -14.04
CA HIS A 165 -7.29 -8.48 -14.50
C HIS A 165 -8.69 -8.95 -14.90
N ARG A 166 -9.71 -8.51 -14.15
CA ARG A 166 -11.12 -8.74 -14.49
C ARG A 166 -11.48 -8.07 -15.81
N ALA A 167 -11.06 -6.82 -15.99
CA ALA A 167 -11.27 -6.08 -17.23
C ALA A 167 -10.52 -6.70 -18.43
N SER A 168 -9.34 -7.29 -18.20
CA SER A 168 -8.57 -8.00 -19.22
C SER A 168 -9.22 -9.32 -19.67
N GLY A 169 -10.26 -9.83 -19.00
CA GLY A 169 -10.92 -11.10 -19.31
C GLY A 169 -10.10 -12.36 -18.97
N LYS A 170 -8.83 -12.22 -18.61
CA LYS A 170 -7.95 -13.32 -18.18
C LYS A 170 -8.27 -13.83 -16.77
N TRP A 171 -9.05 -13.06 -16.02
CA TRP A 171 -9.47 -13.38 -14.66
C TRP A 171 -10.99 -13.41 -14.60
N GLY A 172 -11.56 -14.50 -15.12
CA GLY A 172 -13.00 -14.68 -15.19
C GLY A 172 -13.34 -16.16 -15.25
N GLY A 173 -14.21 -16.59 -14.33
CA GLY A 173 -14.87 -17.90 -14.38
C GLY A 173 -15.92 -17.96 -15.50
N PRO A 174 -16.94 -18.83 -15.41
CA PRO A 174 -17.84 -19.20 -16.51
C PRO A 174 -18.46 -18.03 -17.32
N ASN A 175 -18.58 -16.84 -16.71
CA ASN A 175 -19.19 -15.64 -17.30
C ASN A 175 -18.16 -14.57 -17.74
N ALA A 176 -16.89 -14.92 -17.94
CA ALA A 176 -15.96 -13.99 -18.59
C ALA A 176 -16.48 -13.68 -20.00
N PRO A 177 -16.67 -12.40 -20.39
CA PRO A 177 -17.07 -12.08 -21.75
C PRO A 177 -15.97 -12.59 -22.69
N SER A 178 -16.25 -13.70 -23.37
CA SER A 178 -15.39 -14.21 -24.42
C SER A 178 -15.28 -13.09 -25.44
N ARG A 179 -14.10 -12.48 -25.57
CA ARG A 179 -13.83 -11.50 -26.61
C ARG A 179 -14.01 -12.23 -27.93
N LYS A 180 -15.20 -12.12 -28.55
CA LYS A 180 -15.43 -12.63 -29.90
C LYS A 180 -14.39 -11.96 -30.79
N ARG A 181 -13.51 -12.77 -31.36
CA ARG A 181 -12.66 -12.38 -32.48
C ARG A 181 -13.62 -11.85 -33.56
N PRO A 182 -13.42 -10.66 -34.14
CA PRO A 182 -14.23 -10.24 -35.26
C PRO A 182 -14.05 -11.28 -36.38
N GLU A 183 -15.15 -11.93 -36.76
CA GLU A 183 -15.22 -12.82 -37.91
C GLU A 183 -15.19 -11.94 -39.16
N GLY A 184 -14.16 -12.10 -39.98
CA GLY A 184 -14.05 -11.49 -41.30
C GLY A 184 -12.65 -10.98 -41.60
N GLU A 185 -11.80 -11.85 -42.16
CA GLU A 185 -11.13 -11.64 -43.45
C GLU A 185 -10.16 -12.79 -43.71
N ASP A 186 -10.41 -13.49 -44.82
CA ASP A 186 -9.70 -14.66 -45.29
C ASP A 186 -8.31 -14.25 -45.82
N GLY A 187 -7.25 -14.91 -45.34
CA GLY A 187 -5.89 -14.70 -45.83
C GLY A 187 -4.96 -15.82 -45.35
N GLU A 188 -4.61 -16.71 -46.27
CA GLU A 188 -3.75 -17.88 -46.08
C GLU A 188 -2.28 -17.54 -45.75
N ASN A 189 -1.67 -18.43 -44.95
CA ASN A 189 -0.25 -18.76 -44.78
C ASN A 189 0.64 -17.90 -43.85
N GLY A 190 1.24 -18.58 -42.85
CA GLY A 190 2.43 -18.14 -42.12
C GLY A 190 2.57 -18.77 -40.73
N GLU A 191 3.62 -19.58 -40.56
CA GLU A 191 3.93 -20.51 -39.47
C GLU A 191 4.29 -19.88 -38.10
N ASP A 192 4.17 -20.73 -37.07
CA ASP A 192 4.84 -20.74 -35.76
C ASP A 192 4.59 -19.59 -34.76
N GLY A 193 3.71 -19.89 -33.81
CA GLY A 193 3.63 -19.22 -32.53
C GLY A 193 2.54 -19.85 -31.68
N ASP A 194 2.91 -20.83 -30.86
CA ASP A 194 2.12 -21.56 -29.86
C ASP A 194 0.75 -20.93 -29.55
N ALA A 195 -0.22 -21.23 -30.41
CA ALA A 195 -1.62 -21.00 -30.13
C ALA A 195 -2.04 -22.14 -29.19
N GLU A 196 -1.85 -21.95 -27.89
CA GLU A 196 -2.62 -22.70 -26.91
C GLU A 196 -4.09 -22.46 -27.23
N GLU A 197 -4.67 -23.43 -27.92
CA GLU A 197 -6.07 -23.60 -28.19
C GLU A 197 -6.79 -23.55 -26.84
N ALA A 198 -7.33 -22.38 -26.51
CA ALA A 198 -8.00 -22.12 -25.25
C ALA A 198 -9.34 -22.86 -25.21
N THR A 199 -9.28 -24.16 -24.99
CA THR A 199 -10.36 -24.90 -24.37
C THR A 199 -10.71 -24.14 -23.10
N ALA A 200 -11.90 -23.54 -23.07
CA ALA A 200 -12.43 -22.77 -21.96
C ALA A 200 -12.73 -23.74 -20.80
N THR A 201 -11.68 -24.30 -20.23
CA THR A 201 -11.72 -24.90 -18.91
C THR A 201 -12.16 -23.79 -17.97
N ASN A 202 -13.25 -24.02 -17.24
CA ASN A 202 -13.80 -23.14 -16.22
C ASN A 202 -12.74 -22.91 -15.14
N LYS A 203 -11.77 -22.04 -15.41
CA LYS A 203 -10.68 -21.71 -14.49
C LYS A 203 -11.31 -20.93 -13.36
N SER A 204 -11.54 -21.61 -12.23
CA SER A 204 -12.08 -21.01 -11.02
C SER A 204 -11.26 -19.77 -10.66
N ILE A 205 -11.98 -18.72 -10.28
CA ILE A 205 -11.35 -17.53 -9.75
C ILE A 205 -10.74 -17.92 -8.41
N VAL A 206 -9.45 -17.71 -8.30
CA VAL A 206 -8.67 -18.00 -7.09
C VAL A 206 -8.30 -16.70 -6.40
N PRO A 207 -8.08 -16.72 -5.08
CA PRO A 207 -7.58 -15.58 -4.32
C PRO A 207 -6.24 -15.04 -4.84
N LEU A 208 -5.96 -13.80 -4.48
CA LEU A 208 -4.72 -13.09 -4.80
C LEU A 208 -3.94 -12.82 -3.51
N VAL A 209 -2.67 -13.22 -3.47
CA VAL A 209 -1.74 -12.96 -2.37
C VAL A 209 -0.64 -12.02 -2.84
N LEU A 210 -0.48 -10.88 -2.17
CA LEU A 210 0.62 -9.94 -2.42
C LEU A 210 1.63 -10.08 -1.29
N ILE A 211 2.90 -10.13 -1.66
CA ILE A 211 4.02 -10.19 -0.73
C ILE A 211 4.94 -9.01 -1.07
N THR A 212 5.31 -8.19 -0.09
CA THR A 212 6.28 -7.10 -0.28
C THR A 212 7.27 -7.06 0.87
N ARG A 213 8.51 -6.66 0.57
CA ARG A 213 9.57 -6.56 1.59
C ARG A 213 9.46 -5.24 2.34
N ASN A 214 9.47 -5.30 3.66
CA ASN A 214 9.67 -4.15 4.54
C ASN A 214 11.09 -4.20 5.15
N PRO A 215 12.07 -3.49 4.56
CA PRO A 215 13.46 -3.52 5.01
C PRO A 215 13.64 -2.86 6.38
N ALA A 216 12.77 -1.90 6.76
CA ALA A 216 12.86 -1.22 8.04
C ALA A 216 12.60 -2.17 9.23
N GLN A 217 11.73 -3.16 9.04
CA GLN A 217 11.37 -4.14 10.08
C GLN A 217 11.94 -5.54 9.82
N ASN A 218 12.82 -5.69 8.81
CA ASN A 218 13.38 -6.97 8.38
C ASN A 218 12.32 -8.10 8.22
N CYS A 219 11.16 -7.75 7.68
CA CYS A 219 10.05 -8.67 7.47
C CYS A 219 9.44 -8.52 6.07
N PHE A 220 8.65 -9.50 5.66
CA PHE A 220 7.72 -9.39 4.54
C PHE A 220 6.32 -9.08 5.06
N LEU A 221 5.65 -8.16 4.39
CA LEU A 221 4.23 -7.92 4.55
C LEU A 221 3.45 -8.73 3.50
N VAL A 222 2.54 -9.56 3.97
CA VAL A 222 1.70 -10.47 3.19
C VAL A 222 0.25 -10.03 3.28
N ILE A 223 -0.43 -9.91 2.14
CA ILE A 223 -1.84 -9.54 2.07
C ILE A 223 -2.60 -10.53 1.19
N GLY A 224 -3.70 -11.05 1.72
CA GLY A 224 -4.63 -11.92 1.02
C GLY A 224 -5.91 -11.17 0.63
N LEU A 225 -6.24 -11.21 -0.66
CA LEU A 225 -7.47 -10.69 -1.22
C LEU A 225 -8.32 -11.83 -1.80
N THR A 226 -9.53 -11.99 -1.29
CA THR A 226 -10.53 -12.87 -1.91
C THR A 226 -11.04 -12.27 -3.22
N CYS A 227 -11.20 -13.12 -4.23
CA CYS A 227 -11.67 -12.69 -5.53
C CYS A 227 -13.02 -13.35 -5.83
N PRO A 228 -14.16 -12.69 -5.54
CA PRO A 228 -15.47 -13.24 -5.90
C PRO A 228 -15.65 -13.27 -7.41
N SER A 229 -16.33 -14.32 -7.91
CA SER A 229 -16.57 -14.46 -9.35
C SER A 229 -17.55 -13.43 -9.88
N THR A 230 -18.58 -13.13 -9.09
CA THR A 230 -19.62 -12.17 -9.45
C THR A 230 -19.54 -10.94 -8.56
N PRO A 231 -19.72 -9.71 -9.11
CA PRO A 231 -19.78 -8.51 -8.26
C PRO A 231 -20.99 -8.62 -7.32
N GLY A 232 -20.81 -8.26 -6.05
CA GLY A 232 -21.88 -8.35 -5.04
C GLY A 232 -21.94 -9.69 -4.29
N GLU A 233 -21.15 -10.69 -4.71
CA GLU A 233 -21.05 -11.96 -4.00
C GLU A 233 -20.13 -11.84 -2.79
N ILE A 234 -20.66 -12.19 -1.63
CA ILE A 234 -19.91 -12.14 -0.37
C ILE A 234 -19.20 -13.48 -0.19
N HIS A 235 -17.89 -13.48 -0.45
CA HIS A 235 -17.03 -14.58 -0.04
C HIS A 235 -16.54 -14.35 1.38
N ARG A 236 -16.62 -15.39 2.23
CA ARG A 236 -15.90 -15.37 3.51
C ARG A 236 -14.41 -15.44 3.22
N ASN A 237 -13.65 -14.53 3.81
CA ASN A 237 -12.21 -14.52 3.70
C ASN A 237 -11.59 -15.53 4.67
N THR A 238 -11.20 -16.68 4.16
CA THR A 238 -10.51 -17.74 4.92
C THR A 238 -8.99 -17.59 4.91
N LEU A 239 -8.44 -16.67 4.10
CA LEU A 239 -6.99 -16.49 3.95
C LEU A 239 -6.35 -16.10 5.28
N GLY A 240 -7.03 -15.31 6.10
CA GLY A 240 -6.51 -14.92 7.40
C GLY A 240 -6.25 -16.11 8.34
N THR A 241 -7.15 -17.10 8.33
CA THR A 241 -6.95 -18.35 9.07
C THR A 241 -5.91 -19.23 8.41
N ALA A 242 -5.92 -19.32 7.07
CA ALA A 242 -4.94 -20.10 6.32
C ALA A 242 -3.50 -19.59 6.55
N PHE A 243 -3.30 -18.28 6.61
CA PHE A 243 -2.00 -17.68 6.93
C PHE A 243 -1.54 -18.07 8.33
N LYS A 244 -2.42 -18.01 9.34
CA LYS A 244 -2.08 -18.46 10.72
C LYS A 244 -1.68 -19.92 10.78
N LEU A 245 -2.43 -20.77 10.10
CA LEU A 245 -2.14 -22.21 10.06
C LEU A 245 -0.80 -22.48 9.36
N ALA A 246 -0.59 -21.92 8.17
CA ALA A 246 0.64 -22.08 7.42
C ALA A 246 1.87 -21.59 8.20
N ALA A 247 1.80 -20.40 8.81
CA ALA A 247 2.90 -19.85 9.59
C ALA A 247 3.13 -20.61 10.91
N GLY A 248 2.05 -21.12 11.54
CA GLY A 248 2.14 -21.96 12.73
C GLY A 248 2.78 -23.33 12.47
N GLU A 249 2.49 -23.93 11.31
CA GLU A 249 3.09 -25.21 10.89
C GLU A 249 4.56 -25.10 10.52
N THR A 250 4.98 -23.97 9.92
CA THR A 250 6.40 -23.71 9.67
C THR A 250 7.17 -23.33 10.94
N GLY A 251 6.48 -23.03 12.04
CA GLY A 251 7.09 -22.43 13.24
C GLY A 251 7.66 -21.03 12.96
N ALA A 252 7.08 -20.31 11.98
CA ALA A 252 7.57 -19.01 11.57
C ALA A 252 7.28 -17.95 12.63
N ASN A 253 8.16 -16.97 12.78
CA ASN A 253 7.88 -15.77 13.55
C ASN A 253 7.06 -14.80 12.69
N PHE A 254 5.77 -14.68 13.04
CA PHE A 254 4.81 -13.85 12.33
C PHE A 254 4.02 -12.93 13.27
N ARG A 255 3.54 -11.82 12.72
CA ARG A 255 2.66 -10.85 13.40
C ARG A 255 1.36 -10.68 12.62
N GLN A 256 0.24 -10.67 13.34
CA GLN A 256 -1.10 -10.53 12.75
C GLN A 256 -2.05 -9.84 13.74
N ASP A 257 -1.67 -8.63 14.13
CA ASP A 257 -2.32 -7.89 15.22
C ASP A 257 -3.27 -6.79 14.70
N GLY A 258 -3.40 -6.67 13.37
CA GLY A 258 -4.27 -5.70 12.73
C GLY A 258 -5.74 -6.11 12.71
N PHE A 259 -6.62 -5.12 12.51
CA PHE A 259 -8.07 -5.35 12.34
C PHE A 259 -8.41 -6.17 11.08
N THR A 260 -7.54 -6.16 10.09
CA THR A 260 -7.73 -6.92 8.84
C THR A 260 -7.09 -8.29 8.98
N SER A 261 -7.93 -9.32 9.12
CA SER A 261 -7.44 -10.70 9.32
C SER A 261 -6.59 -11.24 8.17
N ALA A 262 -6.66 -10.72 6.94
CA ALA A 262 -5.88 -11.23 5.81
C ALA A 262 -4.59 -10.43 5.54
N VAL A 263 -4.04 -9.80 6.58
CA VAL A 263 -2.74 -9.12 6.55
C VAL A 263 -1.85 -9.80 7.57
N MET A 264 -0.62 -10.16 7.20
CA MET A 264 0.35 -10.82 8.07
C MET A 264 1.74 -10.28 7.78
N GLU A 265 2.57 -10.19 8.80
CA GLU A 265 3.99 -9.93 8.66
C GLU A 265 4.77 -11.19 9.05
N ILE A 266 5.80 -11.53 8.29
CA ILE A 266 6.62 -12.74 8.49
C ILE A 266 8.09 -12.39 8.32
N GLN A 267 9.00 -13.03 9.06
CA GLN A 267 10.43 -12.77 8.90
C GLN A 267 10.94 -13.12 7.48
N ILE A 268 12.01 -12.44 7.07
CA ILE A 268 12.57 -12.56 5.72
C ILE A 268 13.00 -13.98 5.37
N ASP A 269 13.59 -14.71 6.33
CA ASP A 269 14.17 -16.04 6.09
C ASP A 269 13.11 -17.15 5.97
N GLU A 270 11.87 -16.87 6.40
CA GLU A 270 10.80 -17.86 6.53
C GLU A 270 9.77 -17.80 5.40
N ILE A 271 9.82 -16.76 4.56
CA ILE A 271 8.81 -16.50 3.53
C ILE A 271 8.66 -17.64 2.52
N GLN A 272 9.76 -18.32 2.18
CA GLN A 272 9.73 -19.40 1.17
C GLN A 272 8.97 -20.61 1.70
N TYR A 273 9.31 -21.05 2.92
CA TYR A 273 8.63 -22.16 3.60
C TYR A 273 7.15 -21.83 3.84
N PHE A 274 6.85 -20.58 4.19
CA PHE A 274 5.47 -20.13 4.38
C PHE A 274 4.64 -20.24 3.10
N VAL A 275 5.16 -19.82 1.94
CA VAL A 275 4.41 -19.90 0.68
C VAL A 275 4.13 -21.35 0.28
N GLU A 276 5.09 -22.25 0.53
CA GLU A 276 4.92 -23.69 0.32
C GLU A 276 3.85 -24.27 1.26
N GLN A 277 3.92 -23.99 2.56
CA GLN A 277 2.91 -24.47 3.51
C GLN A 277 1.54 -23.86 3.28
N LEU A 278 1.45 -22.60 2.86
CA LEU A 278 0.20 -21.98 2.46
C LEU A 278 -0.44 -22.71 1.26
N HIS A 279 0.37 -23.23 0.33
CA HIS A 279 -0.15 -24.06 -0.75
C HIS A 279 -0.78 -25.34 -0.21
N ASN A 280 -0.13 -26.02 0.75
CA ASN A 280 -0.62 -27.25 1.36
C ASN A 280 -1.91 -27.02 2.17
N VAL A 281 -1.96 -25.96 2.98
CA VAL A 281 -3.14 -25.60 3.78
C VAL A 281 -4.36 -25.28 2.92
N LEU A 282 -4.16 -24.67 1.73
CA LEU A 282 -5.26 -24.38 0.80
C LEU A 282 -5.65 -25.58 -0.09
N ASP A 283 -4.84 -26.64 -0.12
CA ASP A 283 -5.14 -27.90 -0.82
C ASP A 283 -5.91 -28.89 0.06
N ALA A 284 -5.77 -28.78 1.39
CA ALA A 284 -6.45 -29.59 2.40
C ALA A 284 -7.94 -29.22 2.57
#